data_AF-A0A7G2C8W7-F1
#
_entry.id   AF-A0A7G2C8W7-F1
#
_cell.length_a   1.000
_cell.length_b   1.000
_cell.length_c   1.000
_cell.angle_alpha   90.00
_cell.angle_beta   90.00
_cell.angle_gamma   90.00
#
_symmetry.space_group_name_H-M   'P 1'
#
loop_
_entity.id
_entity.type
_entity.pdbx_description
1 polymer ?
#
loop_
_entity_poly.entity_id
_entity_poly.type
_entity_poly.pdbx_seq_one_letter_code
_entity_poly.pdbx_strand_id
1 'polypeptide(L)'
;MFSFEEMEERVLMFLEVFGNTQVRDITVAQIRNVSHRLSTFFQSGDHSSDGLAGYVDFKEMKMKERDFVEEQIAHWSKESSVCATLEQWQSRVQQDLAERYDNRDNLIDWDFVFRLTDYTNLLKFPEYRVWRNTGVAFDVSHINPRRGFEYNYTNPNKTLCFFDKKGRGFFNGDIKCGPFFAFGAKTENKEICFRTADGTCRYGNGVVSMHNIRAWLYTLMTGLQWPWADHKFAWDDEKNYNYLPPGTPSTVEHKVQFPRVKVHLVGLDFNRFLTRMNGKHQMQAAFFGASCTSFMTESLFRTLMAADGIVLAETAKFIVDAEEEAKVAYEDKILEFATAGGWGKDAPLTAHLHENQPEPKKGSEAETTAQQTTLRRYNMPFQIALKKQ
;
A
#
# COMPACT_ATOMS: atom_id res chain seq x y z
N MET A 1 4.81 6.08 -26.37
CA MET A 1 5.74 4.94 -26.23
C MET A 1 6.47 5.16 -24.91
N PHE A 2 6.46 4.19 -24.01
CA PHE A 2 7.19 4.27 -22.74
C PHE A 2 8.42 3.36 -22.81
N SER A 3 9.57 3.85 -22.36
CA SER A 3 10.75 3.00 -22.12
C SER A 3 10.60 2.25 -20.79
N PHE A 4 11.37 1.17 -20.61
CA PHE A 4 11.42 0.46 -19.33
C PHE A 4 11.99 1.30 -18.20
N GLU A 5 12.95 2.17 -18.51
CA GLU A 5 13.54 3.12 -17.57
C GLU A 5 12.50 4.15 -17.11
N GLU A 6 11.68 4.67 -18.03
CA GLU A 6 10.59 5.59 -17.69
C GLU A 6 9.51 4.90 -16.84
N MET A 7 9.18 3.64 -17.14
CA MET A 7 8.26 2.86 -16.33
C MET A 7 8.81 2.64 -14.92
N GLU A 8 10.09 2.28 -14.80
CA GLU A 8 10.75 2.08 -13.52
C GLU A 8 10.80 3.38 -12.71
N GLU A 9 11.14 4.51 -13.32
CA GLU A 9 11.13 5.80 -12.64
C GLU A 9 9.73 6.14 -12.09
N ARG A 10 8.65 5.79 -12.81
CA ARG A 10 7.27 5.94 -12.30
C ARG A 10 6.96 5.04 -11.12
N VAL A 11 7.50 3.82 -11.10
CA VAL A 11 7.37 2.91 -9.96
C VAL A 11 8.05 3.50 -8.73
N LEU A 12 9.27 4.02 -8.89
CA LEU A 12 10.03 4.64 -7.81
C LEU A 12 9.32 5.90 -7.26
N MET A 13 8.85 6.78 -8.14
CA MET A 13 8.05 7.96 -7.76
C MET A 13 6.79 7.58 -6.99
N PHE A 14 6.09 6.52 -7.42
CA PHE A 14 4.89 6.06 -6.74
C PHE A 14 5.19 5.60 -5.31
N LEU A 15 6.26 4.81 -5.13
CA LEU A 15 6.69 4.34 -3.80
C LEU A 15 7.09 5.50 -2.89
N GLU A 16 7.82 6.48 -3.41
CA GLU A 16 8.19 7.69 -2.68
C GLU A 16 6.96 8.47 -2.20
N VAL A 17 6.00 8.74 -3.12
CA VAL A 17 4.74 9.43 -2.80
C VAL A 17 3.95 8.66 -1.75
N PHE A 18 3.95 7.33 -1.81
CA PHE A 18 3.18 6.48 -0.92
C PHE A 18 3.76 6.40 0.49
N GLY A 19 5.08 6.32 0.62
CA GLY A 19 5.72 5.85 1.86
C GLY A 19 6.78 6.75 2.48
N ASN A 20 7.33 7.71 1.76
CA ASN A 20 8.48 8.48 2.24
C ASN A 20 8.04 9.86 2.75
N THR A 21 8.60 10.29 3.89
CA THR A 21 8.45 11.66 4.41
C THR A 21 9.08 12.72 3.52
N GLN A 22 10.13 12.34 2.78
CA GLN A 22 10.86 13.18 1.85
C GLN A 22 10.99 12.50 0.48
N VAL A 23 10.99 13.30 -0.59
CA VAL A 23 11.02 12.82 -1.98
C VAL A 23 12.06 13.57 -2.81
N ARG A 24 12.46 12.96 -3.93
CA ARG A 24 13.36 13.57 -4.94
C ARG A 24 12.68 14.72 -5.71
N ASP A 25 13.47 15.61 -6.30
CA ASP A 25 12.98 16.74 -7.11
C ASP A 25 12.08 16.30 -8.27
N ILE A 26 12.45 15.20 -8.94
CA ILE A 26 11.68 14.65 -10.06
C ILE A 26 10.27 14.21 -9.61
N THR A 27 10.15 13.71 -8.38
CA THR A 27 8.90 13.29 -7.76
C THR A 27 8.05 14.49 -7.38
N VAL A 28 8.65 15.58 -6.90
CA VAL A 28 7.94 16.87 -6.70
C VAL A 28 7.39 17.40 -8.01
N ALA A 29 8.18 17.38 -9.08
CA ALA A 29 7.73 17.81 -10.40
C ALA A 29 6.54 16.97 -10.88
N GLN A 30 6.57 15.66 -10.64
CA GLN A 30 5.47 14.76 -10.97
C GLN A 30 4.21 15.01 -10.12
N ILE A 31 4.35 15.23 -8.81
CA ILE A 31 3.24 15.62 -7.93
C ILE A 31 2.58 16.90 -8.44
N ARG A 32 3.39 17.92 -8.80
CA ARG A 32 2.89 19.20 -9.35
C ARG A 32 2.13 19.00 -10.66
N ASN A 33 2.67 18.19 -11.57
CA ASN A 33 2.02 17.88 -12.84
C ASN A 33 0.64 17.20 -12.63
N VAL A 34 0.59 16.16 -11.81
CA VAL A 34 -0.66 15.41 -11.54
C VAL A 34 -1.67 16.29 -10.81
N SER A 35 -1.22 17.08 -9.83
CA SER A 35 -2.08 17.99 -9.08
C SER A 35 -2.67 19.09 -9.97
N HIS A 36 -1.89 19.67 -10.88
CA HIS A 36 -2.40 20.65 -11.85
C HIS A 36 -3.51 20.05 -12.71
N ARG A 37 -3.30 18.84 -13.24
CA ARG A 37 -4.30 18.12 -14.04
C ARG A 37 -5.60 17.86 -13.26
N LEU A 38 -5.47 17.42 -12.01
CA LEU A 38 -6.63 17.25 -11.11
C LEU A 38 -7.33 18.59 -10.83
N SER A 39 -6.61 19.67 -10.54
CA SER A 39 -7.19 20.99 -10.32
C SER A 39 -7.91 21.53 -11.55
N THR A 40 -7.34 21.39 -12.74
CA THR A 40 -8.02 21.75 -13.99
C THR A 40 -9.34 20.98 -14.13
N PHE A 41 -9.33 19.68 -13.84
CA PHE A 41 -10.54 18.85 -13.84
C PHE A 41 -11.62 19.37 -12.87
N PHE A 42 -11.25 19.80 -11.66
CA PHE A 42 -12.21 20.37 -10.71
C PHE A 42 -12.82 21.69 -11.17
N GLN A 43 -12.03 22.55 -11.83
CA GLN A 43 -12.46 23.89 -12.23
C GLN A 43 -13.31 23.92 -13.49
N SER A 44 -12.89 23.19 -14.53
CA SER A 44 -13.55 23.27 -15.83
C SER A 44 -14.80 22.39 -15.92
N GLY A 45 -14.86 21.30 -15.12
CA GLY A 45 -15.85 20.23 -15.33
C GLY A 45 -15.76 19.62 -16.75
N ASP A 46 -14.72 19.97 -17.51
CA ASP A 46 -14.55 19.58 -18.89
C ASP A 46 -13.93 18.19 -18.93
N HIS A 47 -14.80 17.22 -19.20
CA HIS A 47 -14.44 15.82 -19.33
C HIS A 47 -13.74 15.48 -20.65
N SER A 48 -13.53 16.46 -21.54
CA SER A 48 -13.17 16.21 -22.94
C SER A 48 -11.69 16.35 -23.29
N SER A 49 -10.88 17.05 -22.48
CA SER A 49 -9.50 17.43 -22.85
C SER A 49 -8.37 16.68 -22.13
N ASP A 50 -8.61 16.09 -20.95
CA ASP A 50 -7.65 15.23 -20.23
C ASP A 50 -8.21 13.82 -20.03
N GLY A 51 -7.45 12.80 -20.44
CA GLY A 51 -7.83 11.39 -20.27
C GLY A 51 -8.16 11.01 -18.82
N LEU A 52 -7.61 11.72 -17.82
CA LEU A 52 -7.92 11.50 -16.40
C LEU A 52 -9.39 11.77 -16.06
N ALA A 53 -10.01 12.74 -16.74
CA ALA A 53 -11.40 13.13 -16.54
C ALA A 53 -12.42 12.05 -16.93
N GLY A 54 -11.99 11.12 -17.80
CA GLY A 54 -12.76 9.94 -18.17
C GLY A 54 -12.79 8.87 -17.07
N TYR A 55 -11.82 8.89 -16.15
CA TYR A 55 -11.65 7.85 -15.15
C TYR A 55 -12.13 8.24 -13.74
N VAL A 56 -12.29 9.53 -13.41
CA VAL A 56 -12.63 9.96 -12.04
C VAL A 56 -13.95 10.73 -12.00
N ASP A 57 -14.78 10.49 -10.97
CA ASP A 57 -16.07 11.15 -10.73
C ASP A 57 -16.22 11.57 -9.27
N PHE A 58 -16.71 12.79 -9.06
CA PHE A 58 -16.88 13.42 -7.73
C PHE A 58 -18.36 13.69 -7.41
N LYS A 59 -19.30 13.25 -8.25
CA LYS A 59 -20.76 13.47 -8.07
C LYS A 59 -21.32 12.92 -6.76
N GLU A 60 -20.60 12.02 -6.10
CA GLU A 60 -21.03 11.42 -4.84
C GLU A 60 -20.63 12.26 -3.61
N MET A 61 -19.74 13.24 -3.77
CA MET A 61 -19.31 14.15 -2.71
C MET A 61 -20.28 15.32 -2.53
N LYS A 62 -20.41 15.81 -1.29
CA LYS A 62 -21.04 17.11 -1.00
C LYS A 62 -20.13 18.23 -1.52
N MET A 63 -20.71 19.38 -1.86
CA MET A 63 -19.94 20.56 -2.32
C MET A 63 -18.78 20.90 -1.38
N LYS A 64 -19.04 20.97 -0.06
CA LYS A 64 -18.00 21.24 0.94
C LYS A 64 -16.87 20.20 0.98
N GLU A 65 -17.17 18.93 0.71
CA GLU A 65 -16.16 17.85 0.68
C GLU A 65 -15.32 17.96 -0.58
N ARG A 66 -15.95 18.30 -1.71
CA ARG A 66 -15.26 18.56 -2.98
C ARG A 66 -14.33 19.77 -2.85
N ASP A 67 -14.83 20.88 -2.31
CA ASP A 67 -14.03 22.10 -2.09
C ASP A 67 -12.82 21.80 -1.20
N PHE A 68 -13.01 20.97 -0.17
CA PHE A 68 -11.93 20.54 0.71
C PHE A 68 -10.86 19.73 -0.05
N VAL A 69 -11.25 18.73 -0.85
CA VAL A 69 -10.29 17.93 -1.64
C VAL A 69 -9.56 18.77 -2.68
N GLU A 70 -10.27 19.68 -3.35
CA GLU A 70 -9.68 20.61 -4.31
C GLU A 70 -8.64 21.52 -3.63
N GLU A 71 -8.95 22.03 -2.44
CA GLU A 71 -8.04 22.83 -1.62
C GLU A 71 -6.77 22.03 -1.24
N GLN A 72 -6.92 20.77 -0.80
CA GLN A 72 -5.77 19.92 -0.48
C GLN A 72 -4.86 19.66 -1.68
N ILE A 73 -5.44 19.34 -2.85
CA ILE A 73 -4.67 19.09 -4.08
C ILE A 73 -3.94 20.35 -4.53
N ALA A 74 -4.57 21.53 -4.41
CA ALA A 74 -3.92 22.80 -4.72
C ALA A 74 -2.69 23.04 -3.81
N HIS A 75 -2.79 22.70 -2.51
CA HIS A 75 -1.68 22.85 -1.56
C HIS A 75 -0.48 21.94 -1.86
N TRP A 76 -0.68 20.77 -2.46
CA TRP A 76 0.42 19.90 -2.87
C TRP A 76 1.33 20.54 -3.92
N SER A 77 0.80 21.46 -4.75
CA SER A 77 1.59 22.17 -5.76
C SER A 77 2.03 23.57 -5.35
N LYS A 78 1.36 24.17 -4.37
CA LYS A 78 1.60 25.56 -3.99
C LYS A 78 2.91 25.71 -3.23
N GLU A 79 3.78 26.62 -3.68
CA GLU A 79 5.06 26.88 -3.01
C GLU A 79 4.87 27.53 -1.64
N SER A 80 3.88 28.41 -1.50
CA SER A 80 3.56 29.06 -0.21
C SER A 80 3.01 28.09 0.84
N SER A 81 2.64 26.87 0.46
CA SER A 81 2.17 25.85 1.38
C SER A 81 3.35 25.06 1.92
N VAL A 82 3.54 25.13 3.24
CA VAL A 82 4.74 24.62 3.90
C VAL A 82 4.34 23.58 4.93
N CYS A 83 5.03 22.46 4.91
CA CYS A 83 4.99 21.46 5.98
C CYS A 83 6.43 21.11 6.36
N ALA A 84 6.74 21.22 7.65
CA ALA A 84 7.98 20.73 8.23
C ALA A 84 7.84 19.22 8.48
N THR A 85 7.73 18.46 7.39
CA THR A 85 7.29 17.05 7.42
C THR A 85 8.21 16.19 8.28
N LEU A 86 9.53 16.36 8.14
CA LEU A 86 10.53 15.60 8.88
C LEU A 86 10.50 15.95 10.38
N GLU A 87 10.42 17.23 10.72
CA GLU A 87 10.38 17.72 12.09
C GLU A 87 9.10 17.28 12.81
N GLN A 88 7.96 17.32 12.11
CA GLN A 88 6.69 16.83 12.67
C GLN A 88 6.68 15.32 12.81
N TRP A 89 7.23 14.57 11.85
CA TRP A 89 7.44 13.13 11.99
C TRP A 89 8.30 12.83 13.21
N GLN A 90 9.45 13.51 13.36
CA GLN A 90 10.36 13.33 14.48
C GLN A 90 9.69 13.68 15.82
N SER A 91 8.93 14.78 15.87
CA SER A 91 8.18 15.18 17.06
C SER A 91 7.14 14.13 17.44
N ARG A 92 6.43 13.54 16.47
CA ARG A 92 5.48 12.44 16.74
C ARG A 92 6.18 11.18 17.24
N VAL A 93 7.36 10.83 16.70
CA VAL A 93 8.17 9.71 17.22
C VAL A 93 8.67 10.00 18.65
N GLN A 94 9.10 11.23 18.94
CA GLN A 94 9.48 11.64 20.29
C GLN A 94 8.32 11.54 21.29
N GLN A 95 7.14 11.98 20.88
CA GLN A 95 5.92 11.87 21.70
C GLN A 95 5.53 10.42 21.97
N ASP A 96 5.63 9.56 20.96
CA ASP A 96 5.29 8.14 21.07
C ASP A 96 6.27 7.37 21.99
N LEU A 97 7.57 7.61 21.84
CA LEU A 97 8.59 6.91 22.62
C LEU A 97 8.83 7.53 24.00
N ALA A 98 8.46 8.79 24.18
CA ALA A 98 8.62 9.58 25.41
C ALA A 98 10.05 9.46 25.98
N GLU A 99 10.18 9.13 27.27
CA GLU A 99 11.47 8.97 27.98
C GLU A 99 12.40 7.92 27.34
N ARG A 100 11.87 7.04 26.50
CA ARG A 100 12.63 5.98 25.84
C ARG A 100 13.19 6.41 24.48
N TYR A 101 12.94 7.64 24.02
CA TYR A 101 13.39 8.12 22.71
C TYR A 101 14.91 8.06 22.52
N ASP A 102 15.68 8.29 23.59
CA ASP A 102 17.14 8.21 23.55
C ASP A 102 17.64 6.78 23.29
N ASN A 103 16.83 5.78 23.63
CA ASN A 103 17.08 4.36 23.40
C ASN A 103 16.22 3.80 22.24
N ARG A 104 15.77 4.66 21.32
CA ARG A 104 14.81 4.27 20.26
C ARG A 104 15.26 3.11 19.40
N ASP A 105 16.56 2.98 19.11
CA ASP A 105 17.05 1.87 18.29
C ASP A 105 16.79 0.51 18.96
N ASN A 106 16.90 0.43 20.29
CA ASN A 106 16.57 -0.79 21.04
C ASN A 106 15.06 -1.08 21.01
N LEU A 107 14.21 -0.03 21.04
CA LEU A 107 12.77 -0.20 20.91
C LEU A 107 12.36 -0.61 19.49
N ILE A 108 13.02 -0.08 18.47
CA ILE A 108 12.78 -0.45 17.07
C ILE A 108 13.15 -1.93 16.84
N ASP A 109 14.27 -2.39 17.41
CA ASP A 109 14.64 -3.80 17.40
C ASP A 109 13.60 -4.66 18.13
N TRP A 110 13.19 -4.23 19.33
CA TRP A 110 12.16 -4.92 20.10
C TRP A 110 10.83 -5.04 19.34
N ASP A 111 10.33 -3.92 18.77
CA ASP A 111 9.14 -3.90 17.91
C ASP A 111 9.30 -4.90 16.75
N PHE A 112 10.44 -4.89 16.06
CA PHE A 112 10.67 -5.77 14.93
C PHE A 112 10.69 -7.25 15.33
N VAL A 113 11.46 -7.60 16.36
CA VAL A 113 11.64 -8.98 16.83
C VAL A 113 10.32 -9.55 17.37
N PHE A 114 9.59 -8.81 18.20
CA PHE A 114 8.41 -9.35 18.87
C PHE A 114 7.11 -9.15 18.08
N ARG A 115 7.02 -8.16 17.17
CA ARG A 115 5.76 -7.80 16.49
C ARG A 115 5.70 -8.14 15.01
N LEU A 116 6.83 -8.34 14.35
CA LEU A 116 6.89 -8.49 12.89
C LEU A 116 7.63 -9.76 12.44
N THR A 117 8.68 -10.16 13.14
CA THR A 117 9.61 -11.24 12.72
C THR A 117 8.95 -12.62 12.56
N ASP A 118 7.91 -12.91 13.35
CA ASP A 118 7.13 -14.15 13.25
C ASP A 118 5.97 -14.05 12.25
N TYR A 119 5.60 -12.84 11.83
CA TYR A 119 4.43 -12.58 10.99
C TYR A 119 4.77 -12.45 9.51
N THR A 120 6.03 -12.19 9.17
CA THR A 120 6.50 -12.05 7.78
C THR A 120 7.96 -12.47 7.61
N ASN A 121 8.29 -12.93 6.41
CA ASN A 121 9.68 -13.20 5.98
C ASN A 121 10.18 -12.20 4.92
N LEU A 122 9.35 -11.21 4.54
CA LEU A 122 9.65 -10.27 3.46
C LEU A 122 10.15 -8.92 3.98
N LEU A 123 9.84 -8.53 5.21
CA LEU A 123 10.35 -7.28 5.79
C LEU A 123 11.71 -7.53 6.45
N LYS A 124 12.70 -6.69 6.15
CA LYS A 124 14.04 -6.76 6.74
C LYS A 124 14.23 -5.73 7.84
N PHE A 125 14.97 -6.11 8.88
CA PHE A 125 15.28 -5.20 9.98
C PHE A 125 15.96 -3.91 9.52
N PRO A 126 16.97 -3.92 8.62
CA PRO A 126 17.55 -2.68 8.10
C PRO A 126 16.53 -1.74 7.44
N GLU A 127 15.58 -2.27 6.67
CA GLU A 127 14.53 -1.44 6.03
C GLU A 127 13.62 -0.80 7.07
N TYR A 128 13.13 -1.60 8.03
CA TYR A 128 12.27 -1.12 9.11
C TYR A 128 13.00 -0.11 9.99
N ARG A 129 14.27 -0.37 10.34
CA ARG A 129 15.09 0.50 11.18
C ARG A 129 15.41 1.82 10.50
N VAL A 130 15.77 1.81 9.21
CA VAL A 130 16.01 3.04 8.45
C VAL A 130 14.75 3.89 8.46
N TRP A 131 13.60 3.31 8.09
CA TRP A 131 12.35 4.04 8.07
C TRP A 131 11.93 4.58 9.45
N ARG A 132 12.03 3.78 10.52
CA ARG A 132 11.72 4.25 11.88
C ARG A 132 12.66 5.35 12.38
N ASN A 133 13.83 5.53 11.75
CA ASN A 133 14.80 6.59 12.09
C ASN A 133 14.76 7.80 11.15
N THR A 134 14.28 7.65 9.91
CA THR A 134 14.35 8.72 8.89
C THR A 134 13.00 9.10 8.27
N GLY A 135 11.98 8.24 8.40
CA GLY A 135 10.71 8.36 7.68
C GLY A 135 10.79 8.00 6.19
N VAL A 136 11.92 7.50 5.69
CA VAL A 136 12.11 7.05 4.31
C VAL A 136 12.01 5.52 4.25
N ALA A 137 10.93 5.00 3.67
CA ALA A 137 10.67 3.56 3.56
C ALA A 137 11.29 2.94 2.29
N PHE A 138 11.24 3.67 1.19
CA PHE A 138 11.65 3.22 -0.13
C PHE A 138 12.79 4.10 -0.65
N ASP A 139 14.00 3.84 -0.16
CA ASP A 139 15.19 4.49 -0.72
C ASP A 139 15.60 3.80 -2.03
N VAL A 140 15.51 4.54 -3.14
CA VAL A 140 15.92 4.12 -4.49
C VAL A 140 17.32 3.51 -4.52
N SER A 141 18.26 4.08 -3.76
CA SER A 141 19.66 3.58 -3.73
C SER A 141 19.73 2.17 -3.14
N HIS A 142 18.84 1.86 -2.20
CA HIS A 142 18.77 0.55 -1.54
C HIS A 142 17.89 -0.44 -2.31
N ILE A 143 16.70 -0.01 -2.75
CA ILE A 143 15.74 -0.90 -3.42
C ILE A 143 16.11 -1.14 -4.88
N ASN A 144 16.99 -0.32 -5.47
CA ASN A 144 17.49 -0.47 -6.83
C ASN A 144 18.95 0.00 -6.96
N PRO A 145 19.91 -0.73 -6.35
CA PRO A 145 21.31 -0.30 -6.24
C PRO A 145 22.04 -0.22 -7.60
N ARG A 146 21.50 -0.88 -8.64
CA ARG A 146 22.08 -0.95 -9.99
C ARG A 146 22.12 0.39 -10.71
N ARG A 147 21.28 1.33 -10.29
CA ARG A 147 21.35 2.69 -10.83
C ARG A 147 22.71 3.33 -10.51
N GLY A 148 23.42 2.87 -9.47
CA GLY A 148 24.76 3.35 -9.14
C GLY A 148 24.80 4.83 -8.74
N PHE A 149 23.64 5.41 -8.40
CA PHE A 149 23.50 6.79 -7.98
C PHE A 149 22.96 6.83 -6.56
N GLU A 150 23.55 7.70 -5.74
CA GLU A 150 22.93 8.12 -4.48
C GLU A 150 21.93 9.23 -4.77
N TYR A 151 20.79 9.18 -4.10
CA TYR A 151 19.72 10.16 -4.25
C TYR A 151 19.56 11.02 -3.01
N ASN A 152 19.34 12.31 -3.23
CA ASN A 152 19.03 13.25 -2.17
C ASN A 152 17.51 13.40 -2.00
N TYR A 153 17.02 13.14 -0.78
CA TYR A 153 15.61 13.31 -0.41
C TYR A 153 15.46 14.59 0.40
N THR A 154 15.39 15.73 -0.30
CA THR A 154 15.38 17.06 0.35
C THR A 154 13.99 17.68 0.43
N ASN A 155 13.05 17.22 -0.40
CA ASN A 155 11.73 17.86 -0.49
C ASN A 155 10.71 17.18 0.40
N PRO A 156 9.87 17.93 1.14
CA PRO A 156 8.80 17.34 1.94
C PRO A 156 7.75 16.68 1.05
N ASN A 157 7.35 15.47 1.42
CA ASN A 157 6.24 14.80 0.76
C ASN A 157 4.89 15.40 1.22
N LYS A 158 4.39 16.38 0.47
CA LYS A 158 3.13 17.07 0.81
C LYS A 158 1.88 16.17 0.71
N THR A 159 1.95 15.04 0.01
CA THR A 159 0.78 14.13 -0.11
C THR A 159 0.49 13.38 1.18
N LEU A 160 1.46 13.30 2.10
CA LEU A 160 1.29 12.74 3.45
C LEU A 160 0.87 13.80 4.47
N CYS A 161 0.51 15.01 4.01
CA CYS A 161 0.20 16.14 4.87
C CYS A 161 -1.24 16.61 4.66
N PHE A 162 -1.88 17.00 5.76
CA PHE A 162 -3.12 17.77 5.77
C PHE A 162 -2.78 19.27 5.81
N PHE A 163 -3.41 20.09 5.00
CA PHE A 163 -3.20 21.55 4.98
C PHE A 163 -4.44 22.29 5.48
N ASP A 164 -4.21 23.28 6.35
CA ASP A 164 -5.24 24.27 6.65
C ASP A 164 -5.37 25.32 5.53
N LYS A 165 -6.39 26.18 5.63
CA LYS A 165 -6.67 27.25 4.65
C LYS A 165 -5.53 28.23 4.44
N LYS A 166 -4.60 28.34 5.41
CA LYS A 166 -3.44 29.23 5.33
C LYS A 166 -2.25 28.54 4.66
N GLY A 167 -2.38 27.27 4.28
CA GLY A 167 -1.31 26.47 3.70
C GLY A 167 -0.32 25.95 4.75
N ARG A 168 -0.70 25.89 6.03
CA ARG A 168 0.12 25.23 7.07
C ARG A 168 -0.17 23.74 7.04
N GLY A 169 0.85 22.95 6.74
CA GLY A 169 0.75 21.49 6.63
C GLY A 169 1.01 20.77 7.95
N PHE A 170 0.30 19.67 8.16
CA PHE A 170 0.39 18.76 9.30
C PHE A 170 0.64 17.34 8.79
N PHE A 171 1.73 16.70 9.23
CA PHE A 171 2.11 15.35 8.80
C PHE A 171 1.19 14.30 9.41
N ASN A 172 0.52 13.53 8.53
CA ASN A 172 -0.46 12.50 8.89
C ASN A 172 -0.04 11.09 8.46
N GLY A 173 1.22 10.87 8.07
CA GLY A 173 1.73 9.53 7.77
C GLY A 173 1.89 8.64 9.01
N ASP A 174 2.11 7.36 8.77
CA ASP A 174 2.42 6.35 9.79
C ASP A 174 3.85 6.55 10.33
N ILE A 175 4.06 6.17 11.59
CA ILE A 175 5.36 6.19 12.29
C ILE A 175 5.69 4.86 12.98
N LYS A 176 4.80 3.86 12.88
CA LYS A 176 4.92 2.56 13.55
C LYS A 176 4.95 1.34 12.63
N CYS A 177 3.92 1.14 11.80
CA CYS A 177 3.82 -0.09 10.98
C CYS A 177 4.55 0.08 9.64
N GLY A 178 4.36 1.25 9.03
CA GLY A 178 5.00 1.64 7.79
C GLY A 178 4.29 1.11 6.55
N PRO A 179 4.69 1.59 5.36
CA PRO A 179 3.98 1.34 4.10
C PRO A 179 4.22 -0.06 3.50
N PHE A 180 5.01 -0.89 4.18
CA PHE A 180 5.61 -2.11 3.64
C PHE A 180 4.59 -3.14 3.15
N PHE A 181 3.52 -3.36 3.91
CA PHE A 181 2.61 -4.49 3.65
C PHE A 181 1.59 -4.21 2.55
N ALA A 182 1.36 -2.96 2.18
CA ALA A 182 0.43 -2.59 1.12
C ALA A 182 0.85 -3.19 -0.24
N PHE A 183 2.16 -3.23 -0.51
CA PHE A 183 2.71 -3.72 -1.77
C PHE A 183 3.73 -4.85 -1.62
N GLY A 184 4.17 -5.15 -0.40
CA GLY A 184 5.19 -6.17 -0.15
C GLY A 184 4.79 -7.27 0.83
N ALA A 185 3.49 -7.49 1.07
CA ALA A 185 3.03 -8.60 1.91
C ALA A 185 3.14 -9.99 1.24
N LYS A 186 3.18 -10.05 -0.10
CA LYS A 186 3.35 -11.28 -0.90
C LYS A 186 3.92 -10.94 -2.28
N THR A 187 4.37 -11.93 -3.04
CA THR A 187 4.79 -11.72 -4.44
C THR A 187 4.70 -13.01 -5.24
N GLU A 188 4.21 -12.92 -6.48
CA GLU A 188 4.20 -14.05 -7.44
C GLU A 188 5.61 -14.48 -7.85
N ASN A 189 6.61 -13.66 -7.53
CA ASN A 189 7.99 -13.88 -7.89
C ASN A 189 8.71 -14.82 -6.92
N LYS A 190 8.75 -16.10 -7.29
CA LYS A 190 9.40 -17.14 -6.49
C LYS A 190 10.91 -16.94 -6.32
N GLU A 191 11.58 -16.29 -7.28
CA GLU A 191 13.02 -16.03 -7.23
C GLU A 191 13.36 -14.97 -6.18
N ILE A 192 12.52 -13.94 -6.01
CA ILE A 192 12.68 -12.93 -4.94
C ILE A 192 12.51 -13.56 -3.55
N CYS A 193 11.62 -14.55 -3.45
CA CYS A 193 11.38 -15.31 -2.24
C CYS A 193 12.47 -16.35 -1.92
N PHE A 194 13.47 -16.53 -2.79
CA PHE A 194 14.55 -17.49 -2.55
C PHE A 194 15.24 -17.20 -1.22
N ARG A 195 15.50 -18.25 -0.44
CA ARG A 195 15.96 -18.09 0.95
C ARG A 195 17.47 -17.97 1.06
N THR A 196 17.89 -17.13 1.98
CA THR A 196 19.25 -17.13 2.53
C THR A 196 19.41 -18.26 3.57
N ALA A 197 20.65 -18.53 3.99
CA ALA A 197 20.97 -19.62 4.91
C ALA A 197 20.26 -19.50 6.28
N ASP A 198 19.91 -18.27 6.68
CA ASP A 198 19.15 -17.92 7.89
C ASP A 198 17.63 -18.18 7.79
N GLY A 199 17.15 -18.67 6.64
CA GLY A 199 15.74 -18.98 6.41
C GLY A 199 14.87 -17.78 6.05
N THR A 200 15.43 -16.57 5.90
CA THR A 200 14.70 -15.37 5.47
C THR A 200 14.75 -15.20 3.94
N CYS A 201 13.83 -14.41 3.36
CA CYS A 201 13.87 -14.14 1.91
C CYS A 201 15.12 -13.34 1.54
N ARG A 202 15.71 -13.56 0.38
CA ARG A 202 16.94 -12.86 -0.02
C ARG A 202 16.76 -11.34 -0.08
N TYR A 203 15.64 -10.88 -0.63
CA TYR A 203 15.35 -9.46 -0.76
C TYR A 203 14.29 -9.02 0.23
N GLY A 204 14.34 -7.73 0.58
CA GLY A 204 13.43 -7.09 1.49
C GLY A 204 12.19 -6.51 0.80
N ASN A 205 11.36 -5.89 1.63
CA ASN A 205 10.04 -5.42 1.25
C ASN A 205 10.11 -4.28 0.23
N GLY A 206 11.15 -3.46 0.26
CA GLY A 206 11.34 -2.39 -0.71
C GLY A 206 11.49 -2.92 -2.15
N VAL A 207 12.32 -3.96 -2.32
CA VAL A 207 12.51 -4.64 -3.61
C VAL A 207 11.23 -5.34 -4.04
N VAL A 208 10.59 -6.08 -3.12
CA VAL A 208 9.32 -6.78 -3.38
C VAL A 208 8.24 -5.81 -3.86
N SER A 209 8.06 -4.69 -3.16
CA SER A 209 7.08 -3.66 -3.49
C SER A 209 7.35 -3.05 -4.86
N MET A 210 8.61 -2.72 -5.16
CA MET A 210 9.01 -2.22 -6.48
C MET A 210 8.63 -3.19 -7.59
N HIS A 211 8.93 -4.48 -7.43
CA HIS A 211 8.63 -5.48 -8.45
C HIS A 211 7.13 -5.75 -8.63
N ASN A 212 6.37 -5.79 -7.54
CA ASN A 212 4.92 -5.95 -7.61
C ASN A 212 4.25 -4.78 -8.35
N ILE A 213 4.63 -3.54 -8.02
CA ILE A 213 4.09 -2.34 -8.67
C ILE A 213 4.53 -2.27 -10.13
N ARG A 214 5.77 -2.67 -10.43
CA ARG A 214 6.27 -2.77 -11.81
C ARG A 214 5.43 -3.73 -12.64
N ALA A 215 5.14 -4.91 -12.10
CA ALA A 215 4.33 -5.92 -12.77
C ALA A 215 2.91 -5.42 -13.03
N TRP A 216 2.31 -4.74 -12.05
CA TRP A 216 0.99 -4.13 -12.21
C TRP A 216 0.99 -3.03 -13.26
N LEU A 217 1.94 -2.09 -13.19
CA LEU A 217 2.04 -0.99 -14.14
C LEU A 217 2.26 -1.50 -15.57
N TYR A 218 3.13 -2.51 -15.75
CA TYR A 218 3.32 -3.17 -17.04
C TYR A 218 2.03 -3.81 -17.56
N THR A 219 1.31 -4.53 -16.70
CA THR A 219 0.04 -5.16 -17.06
C THR A 219 -1.00 -4.12 -17.45
N LEU A 220 -1.10 -3.02 -16.71
CA LEU A 220 -2.00 -1.91 -17.01
C LEU A 220 -1.68 -1.22 -18.34
N MET A 221 -0.40 -1.10 -18.70
CA MET A 221 0.04 -0.41 -19.91
C MET A 221 0.00 -1.29 -21.16
N THR A 222 0.25 -2.59 -21.02
CA THR A 222 0.43 -3.53 -22.15
C THR A 222 -0.67 -4.57 -22.28
N GLY A 223 -1.38 -4.88 -21.19
CA GLY A 223 -2.40 -5.93 -21.14
C GLY A 223 -1.80 -7.33 -21.01
N LEU A 224 -0.48 -7.42 -20.92
CA LEU A 224 0.28 -8.65 -20.78
C LEU A 224 0.75 -8.80 -19.34
N GLN A 225 0.76 -10.04 -18.85
CA GLN A 225 1.36 -10.33 -17.55
C GLN A 225 2.87 -10.05 -17.58
N TRP A 226 3.40 -9.62 -16.43
CA TRP A 226 4.84 -9.43 -16.28
C TRP A 226 5.57 -10.78 -16.41
N PRO A 227 6.62 -10.87 -17.25
CA PRO A 227 7.41 -12.09 -17.33
C PRO A 227 8.32 -12.20 -16.12
N TRP A 228 7.82 -12.82 -15.04
CA TRP A 228 8.57 -13.07 -13.80
C TRP A 228 9.91 -13.82 -14.00
N ALA A 229 10.13 -14.43 -15.18
CA ALA A 229 11.38 -15.07 -15.58
C ALA A 229 12.60 -14.12 -15.69
N ASP A 230 12.39 -12.79 -15.70
CA ASP A 230 13.46 -11.77 -15.63
C ASP A 230 14.42 -12.02 -14.43
N HIS A 231 13.89 -12.56 -13.34
CA HIS A 231 14.60 -12.63 -12.06
C HIS A 231 15.69 -13.69 -11.94
N LYS A 232 15.69 -14.70 -12.80
CA LYS A 232 16.75 -15.71 -12.82
C LYS A 232 18.10 -15.12 -13.25
N PHE A 233 18.07 -13.94 -13.89
CA PHE A 233 19.22 -13.34 -14.57
C PHE A 233 19.42 -11.86 -14.21
N ALA A 234 18.35 -11.08 -14.05
CA ALA A 234 18.45 -9.64 -13.79
C ALA A 234 19.11 -9.36 -12.44
N TRP A 235 18.54 -9.86 -11.33
CA TRP A 235 18.94 -9.77 -9.91
C TRP A 235 20.42 -9.53 -9.55
N ASP A 236 21.24 -10.36 -10.16
CA ASP A 236 22.63 -10.58 -9.75
C ASP A 236 23.64 -10.25 -10.85
N ASP A 237 23.15 -9.93 -12.05
CA ASP A 237 23.97 -9.58 -13.21
C ASP A 237 23.43 -8.32 -13.87
N GLU A 238 24.23 -7.25 -13.81
CA GLU A 238 23.94 -5.95 -14.43
C GLU A 238 23.64 -6.09 -15.93
N LYS A 239 24.20 -7.10 -16.61
CA LYS A 239 23.98 -7.34 -18.05
C LYS A 239 22.56 -7.77 -18.40
N ASN A 240 21.82 -8.28 -17.43
CA ASN A 240 20.44 -8.73 -17.61
C ASN A 240 19.44 -7.74 -16.99
N TYR A 241 19.87 -6.53 -16.64
CA TYR A 241 18.97 -5.48 -16.16
C TYR A 241 17.94 -5.13 -17.24
N ASN A 242 16.65 -5.14 -16.87
CA ASN A 242 15.50 -5.02 -17.79
C ASN A 242 15.45 -6.10 -18.88
N TYR A 243 16.06 -7.26 -18.64
CA TYR A 243 15.93 -8.39 -19.55
C TYR A 243 14.47 -8.81 -19.63
N LEU A 244 14.00 -9.02 -20.85
CA LEU A 244 12.74 -9.69 -21.05
C LEU A 244 12.99 -10.99 -21.79
N PRO A 245 12.24 -12.06 -21.47
CA PRO A 245 12.27 -13.26 -22.29
C PRO A 245 12.04 -12.93 -23.77
N PRO A 246 12.69 -13.68 -24.69
CA PRO A 246 12.48 -13.50 -26.12
C PRO A 246 11.00 -13.56 -26.48
N GLY A 247 10.54 -12.57 -27.26
CA GLY A 247 9.13 -12.45 -27.66
C GLY A 247 8.28 -11.57 -26.75
N THR A 248 8.77 -11.16 -25.58
CA THR A 248 8.14 -10.09 -24.81
C THR A 248 8.44 -8.75 -25.48
N PRO A 249 7.42 -7.89 -25.73
CA PRO A 249 7.65 -6.57 -26.28
C PRO A 249 8.60 -5.76 -25.40
N SER A 250 9.75 -5.36 -25.97
CA SER A 250 10.75 -4.51 -25.33
C SER A 250 10.33 -3.04 -25.27
N THR A 251 9.21 -2.69 -25.91
CA THR A 251 8.63 -1.36 -25.90
C THR A 251 7.32 -1.42 -25.14
N VAL A 252 7.17 -0.58 -24.12
CA VAL A 252 5.90 -0.39 -23.43
C VAL A 252 5.07 0.59 -24.26
N GLU A 253 4.73 0.19 -25.48
CA GLU A 253 3.70 0.87 -26.23
C GLU A 253 2.39 0.69 -25.48
N HIS A 254 1.68 1.80 -25.26
CA HIS A 254 0.36 1.78 -24.62
C HIS A 254 -0.63 1.11 -25.60
N LYS A 255 -0.74 -0.21 -25.50
CA LYS A 255 -1.53 -1.04 -26.43
C LYS A 255 -2.93 -1.32 -25.90
N VAL A 256 -3.18 -1.06 -24.63
CA VAL A 256 -4.47 -1.38 -23.99
C VAL A 256 -5.43 -0.21 -24.12
N GLN A 257 -6.63 -0.46 -24.63
CA GLN A 257 -7.77 0.35 -24.22
C GLN A 257 -8.10 -0.08 -22.81
N PHE A 258 -7.76 0.77 -21.82
CA PHE A 258 -8.13 0.54 -20.44
C PHE A 258 -9.63 0.16 -20.41
N PRO A 259 -10.04 -0.88 -19.66
CA PRO A 259 -11.46 -1.19 -19.55
C PRO A 259 -12.21 0.08 -19.15
N ARG A 260 -13.49 0.19 -19.52
CA ARG A 260 -14.33 1.33 -19.13
C ARG A 260 -14.51 1.34 -17.62
N VAL A 261 -13.51 1.86 -16.92
CA VAL A 261 -13.40 1.97 -15.47
C VAL A 261 -13.68 3.41 -15.11
N LYS A 262 -14.48 3.59 -14.08
CA LYS A 262 -14.77 4.88 -13.52
C LYS A 262 -14.66 4.80 -12.00
N VAL A 263 -13.79 5.64 -11.45
CA VAL A 263 -13.47 5.76 -10.04
C VAL A 263 -14.36 6.85 -9.45
N HIS A 264 -15.32 6.43 -8.65
CA HIS A 264 -16.19 7.35 -7.93
C HIS A 264 -15.58 7.67 -6.57
N LEU A 265 -15.24 8.93 -6.34
CA LEU A 265 -14.83 9.40 -5.03
C LEU A 265 -16.10 9.78 -4.25
N VAL A 266 -16.22 9.17 -3.07
CA VAL A 266 -17.40 9.27 -2.19
C VAL A 266 -17.00 10.02 -0.93
N GLY A 267 -17.88 10.91 -0.45
CA GLY A 267 -17.67 11.65 0.79
C GLY A 267 -17.61 10.75 2.04
N LEU A 268 -17.24 11.35 3.17
CA LEU A 268 -17.03 10.62 4.44
C LEU A 268 -18.34 10.16 5.11
N ASP A 269 -19.48 10.70 4.67
CA ASP A 269 -20.80 10.32 5.18
C ASP A 269 -21.26 8.98 4.60
N PHE A 270 -20.71 7.89 5.17
CA PHE A 270 -20.94 6.53 4.71
C PHE A 270 -22.41 6.11 4.77
N ASN A 271 -23.14 6.52 5.82
CA ASN A 271 -24.56 6.21 5.98
C ASN A 271 -25.43 6.85 4.89
N ARG A 272 -25.11 8.10 4.52
CA ARG A 272 -25.75 8.76 3.38
C ARG A 272 -25.47 8.02 2.08
N PHE A 273 -24.23 7.57 1.87
CA PHE A 273 -23.87 6.76 0.71
C PHE A 273 -24.68 5.46 0.66
N LEU A 274 -24.73 4.69 1.75
CA LEU A 274 -25.53 3.47 1.87
C LEU A 274 -27.00 3.72 1.50
N THR A 275 -27.61 4.74 2.10
CA THR A 275 -29.01 5.12 1.83
C THR A 275 -29.26 5.45 0.37
N ARG A 276 -28.33 6.16 -0.28
CA ARG A 276 -28.45 6.58 -1.68
C ARG A 276 -28.32 5.40 -2.65
N MET A 277 -27.45 4.44 -2.32
CA MET A 277 -27.15 3.27 -3.15
C MET A 277 -28.17 2.15 -3.00
N ASN A 278 -28.85 2.10 -1.86
CA ASN A 278 -29.88 1.09 -1.56
C ASN A 278 -30.92 1.00 -2.71
N GLY A 279 -31.09 -0.21 -3.24
CA GLY A 279 -32.02 -0.51 -4.33
C GLY A 279 -31.62 0.01 -5.72
N LYS A 280 -30.49 0.72 -5.87
CA LYS A 280 -30.02 1.22 -7.18
C LYS A 280 -28.92 0.36 -7.78
N HIS A 281 -27.92 0.02 -6.96
CA HIS A 281 -26.80 -0.81 -7.38
C HIS A 281 -26.38 -1.72 -6.24
N GLN A 282 -25.95 -2.92 -6.60
CA GLN A 282 -25.28 -3.83 -5.69
C GLN A 282 -23.81 -3.98 -6.06
N MET A 283 -22.96 -4.06 -5.05
CA MET A 283 -21.52 -4.22 -5.19
C MET A 283 -21.15 -5.70 -5.21
N GLN A 284 -20.36 -6.10 -6.19
CA GLN A 284 -19.83 -7.46 -6.33
C GLN A 284 -18.60 -7.67 -5.44
N ALA A 285 -17.90 -6.60 -5.09
CA ALA A 285 -16.73 -6.65 -4.22
C ALA A 285 -16.64 -5.41 -3.33
N ALA A 286 -16.23 -5.59 -2.09
CA ALA A 286 -15.82 -4.50 -1.20
C ALA A 286 -14.51 -4.86 -0.50
N PHE A 287 -13.69 -3.85 -0.21
CA PHE A 287 -12.44 -3.99 0.52
C PHE A 287 -12.39 -2.98 1.66
N PHE A 288 -12.08 -3.46 2.88
CA PHE A 288 -11.94 -2.65 4.08
C PHE A 288 -10.53 -2.80 4.62
N GLY A 289 -9.78 -1.69 4.64
CA GLY A 289 -8.51 -1.64 5.36
C GLY A 289 -8.72 -1.72 6.88
N ALA A 290 -7.65 -2.01 7.62
CA ALA A 290 -7.75 -2.23 9.07
C ALA A 290 -8.31 -1.02 9.86
N SER A 291 -8.18 0.21 9.35
CA SER A 291 -8.77 1.40 9.97
C SER A 291 -10.26 1.60 9.66
N CYS A 292 -10.83 0.79 8.76
CA CYS A 292 -12.14 1.01 8.16
C CYS A 292 -13.12 -0.14 8.39
N THR A 293 -12.75 -1.20 9.11
CA THR A 293 -13.63 -2.36 9.37
C THR A 293 -14.88 -1.99 10.18
N SER A 294 -14.87 -0.88 10.91
CA SER A 294 -16.07 -0.33 11.57
C SER A 294 -17.20 0.06 10.59
N PHE A 295 -16.89 0.25 9.30
CA PHE A 295 -17.88 0.49 8.25
C PHE A 295 -18.55 -0.80 7.73
N MET A 296 -18.13 -1.97 8.21
CA MET A 296 -18.75 -3.27 7.91
C MET A 296 -20.08 -3.46 8.66
N THR A 297 -20.97 -2.48 8.53
CA THR A 297 -22.27 -2.48 9.20
C THR A 297 -23.21 -3.53 8.61
N GLU A 298 -24.20 -3.96 9.39
CA GLU A 298 -25.25 -4.86 8.92
C GLU A 298 -25.95 -4.33 7.65
N SER A 299 -26.17 -3.01 7.59
CA SER A 299 -26.76 -2.34 6.42
C SER A 299 -25.93 -2.53 5.15
N LEU A 300 -24.60 -2.41 5.23
CA LEU A 300 -23.71 -2.67 4.09
C LEU A 300 -23.94 -4.08 3.53
N PHE A 301 -23.86 -5.09 4.40
CA PHE A 301 -23.97 -6.49 4.00
C PHE A 301 -25.35 -6.87 3.45
N ARG A 302 -26.42 -6.30 4.03
CA ARG A 302 -27.80 -6.63 3.64
C ARG A 302 -28.28 -5.88 2.40
N THR A 303 -27.85 -4.63 2.22
CA THR A 303 -28.45 -3.73 1.23
C THR A 303 -27.52 -3.40 0.07
N LEU A 304 -26.22 -3.25 0.32
CA LEU A 304 -25.27 -2.78 -0.68
C LEU A 304 -24.55 -3.92 -1.39
N MET A 305 -24.21 -4.99 -0.67
CA MET A 305 -23.52 -6.13 -1.28
C MET A 305 -24.47 -7.03 -2.07
N ALA A 306 -24.02 -7.47 -3.24
CA ALA A 306 -24.70 -8.48 -4.05
C ALA A 306 -24.70 -9.84 -3.33
N ALA A 307 -25.65 -10.71 -3.66
CA ALA A 307 -25.77 -12.02 -3.01
C ALA A 307 -24.57 -12.95 -3.30
N ASP A 308 -23.98 -12.83 -4.49
CA ASP A 308 -22.75 -13.51 -4.94
C ASP A 308 -21.49 -12.64 -4.71
N GLY A 309 -21.64 -11.50 -4.04
CA GLY A 309 -20.56 -10.57 -3.79
C GLY A 309 -19.54 -11.08 -2.77
N ILE A 310 -18.40 -10.41 -2.71
CA ILE A 310 -17.28 -10.73 -1.83
C ILE A 310 -16.94 -9.50 -1.00
N VAL A 311 -16.73 -9.67 0.31
CA VAL A 311 -16.16 -8.61 1.15
C VAL A 311 -14.79 -9.06 1.65
N LEU A 312 -13.78 -8.24 1.42
CA LEU A 312 -12.42 -8.43 1.90
C LEU A 312 -12.16 -7.46 3.05
N ALA A 313 -11.62 -7.96 4.16
CA ALA A 313 -11.22 -7.13 5.30
C ALA A 313 -9.77 -7.42 5.67
N GLU A 314 -8.95 -6.37 5.80
CA GLU A 314 -7.61 -6.50 6.37
C GLU A 314 -7.69 -6.80 7.87
N THR A 315 -6.76 -7.61 8.37
CA THR A 315 -6.64 -7.92 9.79
C THR A 315 -5.57 -7.05 10.46
N ALA A 316 -5.45 -7.20 11.78
CA ALA A 316 -4.40 -6.56 12.55
C ALA A 316 -3.05 -7.29 12.49
N LYS A 317 -2.85 -8.27 11.58
CA LYS A 317 -1.64 -9.12 11.51
C LYS A 317 -0.34 -8.32 11.59
N PHE A 318 -0.27 -7.19 10.88
CA PHE A 318 0.93 -6.36 10.79
C PHE A 318 0.91 -5.10 11.65
N ILE A 319 -0.11 -4.91 12.50
CA ILE A 319 -0.17 -3.77 13.41
C ILE A 319 0.82 -4.01 14.56
N VAL A 320 1.83 -3.14 14.67
CA VAL A 320 2.94 -3.28 15.64
C VAL A 320 2.46 -3.11 17.08
N ASP A 321 1.57 -2.16 17.34
CA ASP A 321 1.02 -1.88 18.67
C ASP A 321 0.03 -2.94 19.17
N ALA A 322 -0.40 -3.87 18.32
CA ALA A 322 -1.35 -4.90 18.69
C ALA A 322 -0.65 -6.12 19.27
N GLU A 323 -1.00 -6.47 20.51
CA GLU A 323 -0.68 -7.77 21.12
C GLU A 323 -1.36 -8.92 20.37
N GLU A 324 -0.86 -10.14 20.55
CA GLU A 324 -1.40 -11.32 19.87
C GLU A 324 -2.89 -11.52 20.16
N GLU A 325 -3.30 -11.34 21.42
CA GLU A 325 -4.69 -11.44 21.85
C GLU A 325 -5.57 -10.37 21.16
N ALA A 326 -5.04 -9.16 20.99
CA ALA A 326 -5.73 -8.08 20.30
C ALA A 326 -5.87 -8.37 18.80
N LYS A 327 -4.85 -8.98 18.17
CA LYS A 327 -4.92 -9.38 16.76
C LYS A 327 -6.00 -10.44 16.54
N VAL A 328 -6.08 -11.44 17.42
CA VAL A 328 -7.12 -12.48 17.38
C VAL A 328 -8.51 -11.88 17.61
N ALA A 329 -8.67 -11.06 18.66
CA ALA A 329 -9.94 -10.41 18.96
C ALA A 329 -10.42 -9.50 17.82
N TYR A 330 -9.49 -8.89 17.07
CA TYR A 330 -9.82 -8.09 15.90
C TYR A 330 -10.36 -8.94 14.75
N GLU A 331 -9.80 -10.14 14.49
CA GLU A 331 -10.36 -11.08 13.53
C GLU A 331 -11.77 -11.54 13.96
N ASP A 332 -11.96 -11.87 15.23
CA ASP A 332 -13.27 -12.25 15.76
C ASP A 332 -14.29 -11.11 15.56
N LYS A 333 -13.87 -9.85 15.72
CA LYS A 333 -14.73 -8.69 15.51
C LYS A 333 -15.15 -8.52 14.04
N ILE A 334 -14.25 -8.77 13.09
CA ILE A 334 -14.57 -8.81 11.66
C ILE A 334 -15.66 -9.86 11.39
N LEU A 335 -15.51 -11.06 11.97
CA LEU A 335 -16.48 -12.15 11.81
C LEU A 335 -17.82 -11.84 12.47
N GLU A 336 -17.82 -11.17 13.63
CA GLU A 336 -19.03 -10.70 14.30
C GLU A 336 -19.82 -9.73 13.41
N PHE A 337 -19.14 -8.74 12.82
CA PHE A 337 -19.74 -7.79 11.88
C PHE A 337 -20.33 -8.49 10.65
N ALA A 338 -19.61 -9.45 10.07
CA ALA A 338 -20.09 -10.22 8.94
C ALA A 338 -21.34 -11.05 9.31
N THR A 339 -21.30 -11.75 10.45
CA THR A 339 -22.38 -12.63 10.92
C THR A 339 -23.66 -11.85 11.17
N ALA A 340 -23.56 -10.64 11.74
CA ALA A 340 -24.71 -9.74 11.92
C ALA A 340 -25.41 -9.43 10.58
N GLY A 341 -24.65 -9.38 9.48
CA GLY A 341 -25.17 -9.19 8.12
C GLY A 341 -25.67 -10.46 7.40
N GLY A 342 -25.52 -11.65 8.01
CA GLY A 342 -25.77 -12.95 7.34
C GLY A 342 -24.62 -13.39 6.41
N TRP A 343 -23.41 -12.95 6.70
CA TRP A 343 -22.19 -13.30 5.97
C TRP A 343 -21.24 -14.06 6.88
N GLY A 344 -20.32 -14.82 6.30
CA GLY A 344 -19.30 -15.54 7.04
C GLY A 344 -18.02 -15.72 6.24
N LYS A 345 -17.00 -16.26 6.92
CA LYS A 345 -15.68 -16.50 6.35
C LYS A 345 -15.74 -17.54 5.23
N ASP A 346 -15.23 -17.17 4.06
CA ASP A 346 -14.93 -18.09 2.97
C ASP A 346 -13.47 -18.56 3.14
N ALA A 347 -13.29 -19.74 3.72
CA ALA A 347 -11.96 -20.29 3.99
C ALA A 347 -11.13 -20.55 2.71
N PRO A 348 -11.68 -21.13 1.62
CA PRO A 348 -10.94 -21.32 0.38
C PRO A 348 -10.42 -20.01 -0.23
N LEU A 349 -11.27 -18.99 -0.34
CA LEU A 349 -10.88 -17.70 -0.89
C LEU A 349 -9.92 -16.97 0.05
N THR A 350 -10.12 -17.09 1.37
CA THR A 350 -9.14 -16.58 2.34
C THR A 350 -7.78 -17.23 2.10
N ALA A 351 -7.69 -18.56 1.95
CA ALA A 351 -6.42 -19.22 1.65
C ALA A 351 -5.82 -18.73 0.31
N HIS A 352 -6.64 -18.57 -0.72
CA HIS A 352 -6.21 -18.07 -2.03
C HIS A 352 -5.58 -16.66 -1.96
N LEU A 353 -6.12 -15.76 -1.13
CA LEU A 353 -5.54 -14.42 -0.93
C LEU A 353 -4.13 -14.46 -0.33
N HIS A 354 -3.75 -15.58 0.29
CA HIS A 354 -2.47 -15.78 0.97
C HIS A 354 -1.52 -16.65 0.14
N GLU A 355 -1.94 -17.10 -1.04
CA GLU A 355 -1.05 -17.71 -2.03
C GLU A 355 0.09 -16.74 -2.37
N ASN A 356 1.26 -17.32 -2.63
CA ASN A 356 2.50 -16.58 -2.92
C ASN A 356 3.06 -15.74 -1.75
N GLN A 357 2.60 -16.02 -0.52
CA GLN A 357 3.46 -15.74 0.63
C GLN A 357 4.67 -16.68 0.59
N PRO A 358 5.83 -16.24 1.07
CA PRO A 358 6.95 -17.14 1.29
C PRO A 358 6.53 -18.29 2.20
N GLU A 359 7.34 -19.34 2.22
CA GLU A 359 7.18 -20.39 3.21
C GLU A 359 7.68 -19.90 4.60
N PRO A 360 7.18 -20.48 5.71
CA PRO A 360 7.62 -20.14 7.09
C PRO A 360 9.11 -20.49 7.30
N LYS A 361 9.80 -19.88 8.26
CA LYS A 361 11.25 -20.12 8.48
C LYS A 361 11.59 -21.61 8.66
N LYS A 362 12.78 -22.06 8.19
CA LYS A 362 13.26 -23.45 8.35
C LYS A 362 13.28 -23.84 9.83
N GLY A 363 12.86 -25.07 10.15
CA GLY A 363 12.71 -25.53 11.54
C GLY A 363 11.37 -25.14 12.18
N SER A 364 10.37 -24.75 11.39
CA SER A 364 8.98 -24.54 11.83
C SER A 364 8.16 -25.84 11.86
N GLU A 365 8.80 -27.00 11.75
CA GLU A 365 8.17 -28.26 12.20
C GLU A 365 7.81 -28.08 13.67
N ALA A 366 6.52 -28.24 13.97
CA ALA A 366 5.89 -27.73 15.18
C ALA A 366 6.17 -28.62 16.41
N GLU A 367 7.44 -28.96 16.61
CA GLU A 367 7.92 -29.91 17.62
C GLU A 367 7.88 -29.31 19.03
N THR A 368 8.12 -28.00 19.16
CA THR A 368 8.06 -27.26 20.43
C THR A 368 6.91 -26.25 20.46
N THR A 369 6.46 -25.88 21.66
CA THR A 369 5.44 -24.84 21.86
C THR A 369 5.85 -23.51 21.23
N ALA A 370 7.13 -23.14 21.27
CA ALA A 370 7.62 -21.91 20.66
C ALA A 370 7.49 -21.95 19.12
N GLN A 371 7.88 -23.07 18.50
CA GLN A 371 7.71 -23.27 17.05
C GLN A 371 6.24 -23.27 16.64
N GLN A 372 5.36 -23.87 17.44
CA GLN A 372 3.90 -23.83 17.23
C GLN A 372 3.37 -22.40 17.25
N THR A 373 3.79 -21.58 18.22
CA THR A 373 3.41 -20.17 18.30
C THR A 373 3.91 -19.37 17.10
N THR A 374 5.18 -19.51 16.73
CA THR A 374 5.73 -18.83 15.54
C THR A 374 4.99 -19.24 14.27
N LEU A 375 4.70 -20.53 14.08
CA LEU A 375 3.94 -21.02 12.93
C LEU A 375 2.50 -20.47 12.94
N ARG A 376 1.84 -20.40 14.10
CA ARG A 376 0.51 -19.81 14.24
C ARG A 376 0.50 -18.32 13.84
N ARG A 377 1.47 -17.53 14.34
CA ARG A 377 1.62 -16.10 14.00
C ARG A 377 1.85 -15.91 12.51
N TYR A 378 2.69 -16.77 11.92
CA TYR A 378 2.96 -16.75 10.49
C TYR A 378 1.70 -17.03 9.67
N ASN A 379 0.92 -18.03 10.07
CA ASN A 379 -0.30 -18.47 9.39
C ASN A 379 -1.52 -17.58 9.65
N MET A 380 -1.41 -16.60 10.56
CA MET A 380 -2.45 -15.59 10.75
C MET A 380 -2.77 -14.93 9.41
N PRO A 381 -4.05 -14.82 9.01
CA PRO A 381 -4.40 -14.15 7.76
C PRO A 381 -4.13 -12.66 7.88
N PHE A 382 -3.55 -12.02 6.85
CA PHE A 382 -3.52 -10.55 6.77
C PHE A 382 -4.82 -9.99 6.16
N GLN A 383 -5.61 -10.83 5.51
CA GLN A 383 -6.92 -10.49 4.93
C GLN A 383 -7.92 -11.63 5.16
N ILE A 384 -9.19 -11.31 5.34
CA ILE A 384 -10.25 -12.31 5.45
C ILE A 384 -11.24 -12.07 4.30
N ALA A 385 -11.58 -13.15 3.59
CA ALA A 385 -12.64 -13.12 2.60
C ALA A 385 -13.96 -13.55 3.24
N LEU A 386 -15.02 -12.81 2.94
CA LEU A 386 -16.37 -13.02 3.46
C LEU A 386 -17.34 -13.18 2.31
N LYS A 387 -18.26 -14.13 2.43
CA LYS A 387 -19.38 -14.35 1.51
C LYS A 387 -20.68 -14.53 2.28
N LYS A 388 -21.79 -14.31 1.58
CA LYS A 388 -23.13 -14.57 2.12
C LYS A 388 -23.30 -16.06 2.41
N GLN A 389 -23.87 -16.39 3.57
CA GLN A 389 -24.17 -17.76 3.99
C GLN A 389 -25.57 -18.22 3.56
#